data_AF-A0A0S8DNE8-F1
#
_entry.id   AF-A0A0S8DNE8-F1
#
_cell.length_a   1.000
_cell.length_b   1.000
_cell.length_c   1.000
_cell.angle_alpha   90.00
_cell.angle_beta   90.00
_cell.angle_gamma   90.00
#
_symmetry.space_group_name_H-M   'P 1'
#
loop_
_entity.id
_entity.type
_entity.pdbx_description
1 polymer ?
#
loop_
_entity_poly.entity_id
_entity_poly.type
_entity_poly.pdbx_seq_one_letter_code
_entity_poly.pdbx_strand_id
1 'polypeptide(L)'
;LYLMFYVGMGMQMTWRFLWGSLAAAVLAGMWASHLLNRHNGSGRAVFVLMGILSFLTVCLGGYVREASRPRFVSPEGKSVAGFNRIAAYDNIYRPEEQAKGLTIRMVRGKPAYADELPARPDRPGIKAETPADLVSYRCISCHTLERIHRYRGTDWDRVVGRMQAYGMRLTDEEMQKIIAHLSDENGSGDPAPTP
;
A
#
# COMPACT_ATOMS: atom_id res chain seq x y z
N LEU A 1 -13.01 -28.24 -5.26
CA LEU A 1 -11.83 -27.34 -5.25
C LEU A 1 -11.96 -26.19 -4.25
N TYR A 2 -13.02 -25.37 -4.29
CA TYR A 2 -13.17 -24.20 -3.39
C TYR A 2 -13.17 -24.55 -1.90
N LEU A 3 -13.79 -25.65 -1.48
CA LEU A 3 -13.79 -26.08 -0.08
C LEU A 3 -12.36 -26.31 0.45
N MET A 4 -11.50 -27.00 -0.32
CA MET A 4 -10.11 -27.22 0.07
C MET A 4 -9.29 -25.92 0.09
N PHE A 5 -9.59 -24.97 -0.81
CA PHE A 5 -8.94 -23.66 -0.81
C PHE A 5 -9.27 -22.84 0.46
N TYR A 6 -10.53 -22.84 0.89
CA TYR A 6 -10.94 -22.17 2.13
C TYR A 6 -10.41 -22.87 3.39
N VAL A 7 -10.34 -24.20 3.40
CA VAL A 7 -9.70 -24.96 4.48
C VAL A 7 -8.20 -24.66 4.56
N GLY A 8 -7.51 -24.57 3.42
CA GLY A 8 -6.09 -24.21 3.35
C GLY A 8 -5.80 -22.78 3.84
N MET A 9 -6.61 -21.79 3.43
CA MET A 9 -6.49 -20.42 3.96
C MET A 9 -6.79 -20.34 5.46
N GLY A 10 -7.77 -21.11 5.95
CA GLY A 10 -8.08 -21.20 7.38
C GLY A 10 -6.94 -21.79 8.21
N MET A 11 -6.21 -22.77 7.66
CA MET A 11 -5.01 -23.35 8.30
C MET A 11 -3.85 -22.35 8.40
N GLN A 12 -3.71 -21.41 7.47
CA GLN A 12 -2.67 -20.36 7.52
C GLN A 12 -2.94 -19.26 8.57
N MET A 13 -4.21 -19.02 8.95
CA MET A 13 -4.62 -17.94 9.87
C MET A 13 -4.63 -18.35 11.36
N THR A 14 -3.85 -19.36 11.75
CA THR A 14 -3.81 -20.04 13.06
C THR A 14 -4.95 -21.05 13.30
N TRP A 15 -4.57 -22.24 13.78
CA TRP A 15 -5.48 -23.34 14.11
C TRP A 15 -6.63 -22.92 15.05
N ARG A 16 -6.37 -21.99 15.97
CA ARG A 16 -7.36 -21.45 16.91
C ARG A 16 -8.44 -20.62 16.20
N PHE A 17 -8.08 -19.86 15.17
CA PHE A 17 -9.02 -19.04 14.41
C PHE A 17 -9.99 -19.91 13.60
N LEU A 18 -9.49 -21.00 13.00
CA LEU A 18 -10.32 -21.97 12.29
C LEU A 18 -11.38 -22.58 13.21
N TRP A 19 -10.96 -23.16 14.34
CA TRP A 19 -11.89 -23.77 15.29
C TRP A 19 -12.84 -22.75 15.92
N GLY A 20 -12.37 -21.53 16.19
CA GLY A 20 -13.23 -20.44 16.68
C GLY A 20 -14.34 -20.06 15.68
N SER A 21 -14.00 -19.97 14.39
CA SER A 21 -14.98 -19.67 13.33
C SER A 21 -16.00 -20.79 13.16
N LEU A 22 -15.54 -22.05 13.24
CA LEU A 22 -16.40 -23.23 13.10
C LEU A 22 -17.37 -23.36 14.28
N ALA A 23 -16.90 -23.12 15.51
CA ALA A 23 -17.73 -23.07 16.70
C ALA A 23 -18.77 -21.95 16.64
N ALA A 24 -18.37 -20.75 16.19
CA ALA A 24 -19.30 -19.63 16.01
C ALA A 24 -20.40 -19.93 14.99
N ALA A 25 -20.06 -20.59 13.87
CA ALA A 25 -21.04 -20.99 12.86
C ALA A 25 -22.07 -22.00 13.41
N VAL A 26 -21.63 -23.00 14.18
CA VAL A 26 -22.51 -23.99 14.81
C VAL A 26 -23.45 -23.32 15.82
N LEU A 27 -22.92 -22.47 16.71
CA LEU A 27 -23.71 -21.74 17.70
C LEU A 27 -24.73 -20.80 17.03
N ALA A 28 -24.34 -20.11 15.95
CA ALA A 28 -25.25 -19.28 15.18
C ALA A 28 -26.39 -20.10 14.55
N GLY A 29 -26.08 -21.29 14.01
CA GLY A 29 -27.10 -22.20 13.45
C GLY A 29 -28.07 -22.73 14.51
N MET A 30 -27.56 -23.13 15.68
CA MET A 30 -28.40 -23.55 16.81
C MET A 30 -29.30 -22.41 17.30
N TRP A 31 -28.77 -21.19 17.40
CA TRP A 31 -29.55 -20.03 17.82
C TRP A 31 -30.61 -19.65 16.77
N ALA A 32 -30.25 -19.65 15.48
CA ALA A 32 -31.22 -19.41 14.41
C ALA A 32 -32.37 -20.42 14.45
N SER A 33 -32.07 -21.72 14.60
CA SER A 33 -33.07 -22.77 14.77
C SER A 33 -33.96 -22.54 16.00
N HIS A 34 -33.36 -22.16 17.12
CA HIS A 34 -34.09 -21.85 18.35
C HIS A 34 -35.05 -20.66 18.17
N LEU A 35 -34.61 -19.58 17.54
CA LEU A 35 -35.44 -18.38 17.29
C LEU A 35 -36.60 -18.68 16.35
N LEU A 36 -36.35 -19.46 15.30
CA LEU A 36 -37.39 -19.86 14.34
C LEU A 36 -38.45 -20.75 15.00
N ASN A 37 -38.02 -21.71 15.82
CA ASN A 37 -38.94 -22.69 16.42
C ASN A 37 -39.69 -22.15 17.65
N ARG A 38 -39.10 -21.24 18.43
CA ARG A 38 -39.67 -20.83 19.74
C ARG A 38 -40.50 -19.54 19.69
N HIS A 39 -40.31 -18.69 18.67
CA HIS A 39 -40.90 -17.35 18.64
C HIS A 39 -41.80 -17.04 17.42
N ASN A 40 -42.26 -18.06 16.67
CA ASN A 40 -42.95 -17.84 15.38
C ASN A 40 -42.15 -16.90 14.45
N GLY A 41 -40.83 -16.99 14.52
CA GLY A 41 -39.93 -16.08 13.82
C GLY A 41 -40.09 -16.24 12.31
N SER A 42 -40.23 -15.12 11.61
CA SER A 42 -40.26 -15.15 10.14
C SER A 42 -38.88 -15.55 9.62
N GLY A 43 -38.83 -16.50 8.68
CA GLY A 43 -37.58 -16.94 8.01
C GLY A 43 -36.77 -15.78 7.40
N ARG A 44 -37.40 -14.61 7.19
CA ARG A 44 -36.73 -13.38 6.73
C ARG A 44 -35.69 -12.86 7.73
N ALA A 45 -35.84 -13.15 9.02
CA ALA A 45 -34.89 -12.74 10.06
C ALA A 45 -33.48 -13.32 9.85
N VAL A 46 -33.39 -14.53 9.29
CA VAL A 46 -32.10 -15.17 8.96
C VAL A 46 -31.36 -14.37 7.88
N PHE A 47 -32.07 -13.94 6.84
CA PHE A 47 -31.47 -13.13 5.77
C PHE A 47 -31.05 -11.74 6.25
N VAL A 48 -31.82 -11.11 7.15
CA VAL A 48 -31.45 -9.84 7.78
C VAL A 48 -30.18 -10.00 8.63
N LEU A 49 -30.11 -11.06 9.44
CA LEU A 49 -28.90 -11.37 10.22
C LEU A 49 -27.68 -11.60 9.32
N MET A 50 -27.85 -12.35 8.23
CA MET A 50 -26.79 -12.60 7.24
C MET A 50 -26.29 -11.30 6.62
N GLY A 51 -27.20 -10.39 6.26
CA GLY A 51 -26.88 -9.06 5.74
C GLY A 51 -26.10 -8.21 6.74
N ILE A 52 -26.51 -8.19 8.01
CA ILE A 52 -25.80 -7.46 9.08
C ILE A 52 -24.39 -8.01 9.28
N LEU A 53 -24.23 -9.34 9.32
CA LEU A 53 -22.92 -9.97 9.50
C LEU A 53 -21.99 -9.73 8.30
N SER A 54 -22.50 -9.77 7.07
CA SER A 54 -21.75 -9.41 5.86
C SER A 54 -21.33 -7.94 5.85
N PHE A 55 -22.23 -7.04 6.24
CA PHE A 55 -21.91 -5.61 6.37
C PHE A 55 -20.83 -5.36 7.43
N LEU A 56 -20.96 -5.99 8.60
CA LEU A 56 -19.98 -5.88 9.68
C LEU A 56 -18.62 -6.44 9.27
N THR A 57 -18.54 -7.54 8.52
CA THR A 57 -17.25 -8.06 8.04
C THR A 57 -16.55 -7.10 7.08
N VAL A 58 -17.28 -6.40 6.21
CA VAL A 58 -16.72 -5.36 5.34
C VAL A 58 -16.26 -4.15 6.14
N CYS A 59 -17.11 -3.63 7.02
CA CYS A 59 -16.78 -2.46 7.84
C CYS A 59 -15.61 -2.73 8.81
N LEU A 60 -15.63 -3.88 9.48
CA LEU A 60 -14.59 -4.29 10.42
C LEU A 60 -13.29 -4.64 9.67
N GLY A 61 -13.38 -5.24 8.48
CA GLY A 61 -12.22 -5.47 7.62
C GLY A 61 -11.56 -4.16 7.17
N GLY A 62 -12.35 -3.15 6.80
CA GLY A 62 -11.86 -1.80 6.49
C GLY A 62 -11.23 -1.11 7.70
N TYR A 63 -11.91 -1.19 8.86
CA TYR A 63 -11.39 -0.65 10.12
C TYR A 63 -10.08 -1.33 10.55
N VAL A 64 -9.99 -2.66 10.48
CA VAL A 64 -8.76 -3.40 10.81
C VAL A 64 -7.64 -3.01 9.84
N ARG A 65 -7.93 -2.84 8.55
CA ARG A 65 -6.94 -2.34 7.57
C ARG A 65 -6.46 -0.92 7.87
N GLU A 66 -7.35 -0.04 8.31
CA GLU A 66 -7.00 1.34 8.64
C GLU A 66 -6.30 1.45 10.00
N ALA A 67 -6.73 0.66 10.97
CA ALA A 67 -6.13 0.58 12.30
C ALA A 67 -4.75 -0.10 12.26
N SER A 68 -4.52 -1.01 11.31
CA SER A 68 -3.22 -1.61 11.05
C SER A 68 -2.30 -0.75 10.19
N ARG A 69 -2.79 0.35 9.61
CA ARG A 69 -1.89 1.34 9.02
C ARG A 69 -1.01 1.90 10.15
N PRO A 70 0.32 1.88 9.98
CA PRO A 70 1.20 2.47 10.97
C PRO A 70 0.81 3.95 11.17
N ARG A 71 0.31 4.31 12.35
CA ARG A 71 0.14 5.72 12.73
C ARG A 71 1.50 6.24 13.16
N PHE A 72 2.06 7.11 12.34
CA PHE A 72 3.35 7.76 12.58
C PHE A 72 3.19 8.86 13.64
N VAL A 73 3.11 8.44 14.90
CA VAL A 73 3.25 9.32 16.05
C VAL A 73 4.70 9.21 16.51
N SER A 74 5.37 10.35 16.73
CA SER A 74 6.68 10.36 17.38
C SER A 74 6.55 9.77 18.81
N PRO A 75 7.65 9.36 19.46
CA PRO A 75 7.65 8.97 20.87
C PRO A 75 7.01 10.03 21.79
N GLU A 76 7.02 11.30 21.38
CA GLU A 76 6.40 12.44 22.06
C GLU A 76 4.94 12.70 21.63
N GLY A 77 4.33 11.81 20.83
CA GLY A 77 2.91 11.86 20.45
C GLY A 77 2.55 12.87 19.36
N LYS A 78 3.53 13.43 18.64
CA LYS A 78 3.26 14.40 17.55
C LYS A 78 3.23 13.72 16.19
N SER A 79 2.19 14.00 15.39
CA SER A 79 2.13 13.59 13.99
C SER A 79 3.04 14.48 13.15
N VAL A 80 4.13 13.94 12.61
CA VAL A 80 5.07 14.71 11.76
C VAL A 80 4.98 14.18 10.34
N ALA A 81 4.57 15.03 9.39
CA ALA A 81 4.57 14.67 7.98
C ALA A 81 6.02 14.51 7.49
N GLY A 82 6.40 13.30 7.06
CA GLY A 82 7.62 13.08 6.28
C GLY A 82 8.82 12.43 6.98
N PHE A 83 8.75 12.06 8.27
CA PHE A 83 9.85 11.34 8.93
C PHE A 83 9.41 9.97 9.47
N ASN A 84 10.17 8.94 9.08
CA ASN A 84 10.13 7.53 9.51
C ASN A 84 8.95 6.66 9.06
N ARG A 85 9.00 6.23 7.79
CA ARG A 85 8.24 5.07 7.29
C ARG A 85 8.75 3.71 7.81
N ILE A 86 9.90 3.71 8.48
CA ILE A 86 10.51 2.50 9.06
C ILE A 86 10.10 2.50 10.53
N ALA A 87 9.28 1.52 10.95
CA ALA A 87 9.02 1.34 12.37
C ALA A 87 10.36 1.15 13.08
N ALA A 88 10.49 1.66 14.31
CA ALA A 88 11.65 1.37 15.14
C ALA A 88 11.60 -0.14 15.49
N TYR A 89 12.20 -0.97 14.63
CA TYR A 89 12.32 -2.43 14.82
C TYR A 89 13.47 -2.79 15.76
N ASP A 90 14.08 -1.81 16.42
CA ASP A 90 15.19 -2.01 17.36
C ASP A 90 14.81 -2.93 18.52
N ASN A 91 13.53 -3.01 18.87
CA ASN A 91 12.98 -3.89 19.91
C ASN A 91 12.28 -5.16 19.39
N ILE A 92 12.09 -5.30 18.07
CA ILE A 92 11.44 -6.50 17.47
C ILE A 92 12.46 -7.63 17.27
N TYR A 93 13.75 -7.30 17.15
CA TYR A 93 14.82 -8.29 17.15
C TYR A 93 15.10 -8.78 18.57
N ARG A 94 14.49 -9.91 18.93
CA ARG A 94 14.81 -10.69 20.12
C ARG A 94 16.09 -11.50 19.87
N PRO A 95 17.20 -11.24 20.57
CA PRO A 95 18.47 -11.94 20.37
C PRO A 95 18.34 -13.46 20.46
N GLU A 96 17.41 -13.94 21.30
CA GLU A 96 17.11 -15.36 21.50
C GLU A 96 16.42 -16.05 20.32
N GLU A 97 15.72 -15.30 19.45
CA GLU A 97 15.04 -15.82 18.26
C GLU A 97 15.90 -15.69 16.99
N GLN A 98 17.07 -15.06 17.09
CA GLN A 98 17.99 -14.88 15.96
C GLN A 98 18.59 -16.22 15.54
N ALA A 99 18.46 -16.57 14.26
CA ALA A 99 19.08 -17.78 13.71
C ALA A 99 20.58 -17.79 14.03
N LYS A 100 21.05 -18.89 14.65
CA LYS A 100 22.46 -19.07 15.03
C LYS A 100 23.33 -18.91 13.78
N GLY A 101 24.09 -17.82 13.70
CA GLY A 101 24.97 -17.48 12.58
C GLY A 101 24.57 -16.24 11.78
N LEU A 102 23.41 -15.63 12.03
CA LEU A 102 22.95 -14.43 11.33
C LEU A 102 22.88 -13.22 12.27
N THR A 103 24.02 -12.83 12.85
CA THR A 103 24.15 -11.66 13.72
C THR A 103 24.28 -10.37 12.91
N ILE A 104 23.15 -9.85 12.41
CA ILE A 104 23.12 -8.51 11.83
C ILE A 104 23.09 -7.49 12.97
N ARG A 105 24.24 -6.88 13.27
CA ARG A 105 24.34 -5.75 14.20
C ARG A 105 24.12 -4.45 13.43
N MET A 106 22.96 -3.83 13.63
CA MET A 106 22.70 -2.47 13.12
C MET A 106 23.59 -1.48 13.89
N VAL A 107 24.64 -0.97 13.24
CA VAL A 107 25.52 0.07 13.80
C VAL A 107 25.03 1.42 13.26
N ARG A 108 24.74 2.37 14.16
CA ARG A 108 24.49 3.75 13.74
C ARG A 108 25.79 4.37 13.26
N GLY A 109 25.82 4.85 12.02
CA GLY A 109 26.97 5.50 11.41
C GLY A 109 27.45 4.78 10.15
N LYS A 110 28.43 5.39 9.48
CA LYS A 110 29.09 4.80 8.33
C LYS A 110 30.13 3.78 8.82
N PRO A 111 30.10 2.50 8.38
CA PRO A 111 31.09 1.53 8.81
C PRO A 111 32.48 1.89 8.27
N ALA A 112 33.55 1.53 9.00
CA ALA A 112 34.92 1.89 8.63
C ALA A 112 35.31 1.43 7.21
N TYR A 113 34.85 0.24 6.80
CA TYR A 113 35.10 -0.30 5.46
C TYR A 113 34.24 0.35 4.36
N ALA A 114 33.28 1.23 4.69
CA ALA A 114 32.43 1.84 3.67
C ALA A 114 33.21 2.72 2.68
N ASP A 115 34.35 3.27 3.12
CA ASP A 115 35.27 4.04 2.28
C ASP A 115 36.15 3.13 1.39
N GLU A 116 36.31 1.86 1.76
CA GLU A 116 37.05 0.85 1.01
C GLU A 116 36.17 0.15 -0.03
N LEU A 117 34.84 0.29 0.08
CA LEU A 117 33.91 -0.27 -0.90
C LEU A 117 34.19 0.35 -2.28
N PRO A 118 34.13 -0.44 -3.36
CA PRO A 118 34.28 0.10 -4.69
C PRO A 118 33.21 1.18 -4.90
N ALA A 119 33.65 2.33 -5.43
CA ALA A 119 32.72 3.37 -5.85
C ALA A 119 31.68 2.72 -6.77
N ARG A 120 30.41 3.05 -6.55
CA ARG A 120 29.34 2.60 -7.44
C ARG A 120 29.76 2.99 -8.86
N PRO A 121 29.82 2.06 -9.82
CA PRO A 121 30.17 2.40 -11.19
C PRO A 121 29.21 3.49 -11.65
N ASP A 122 29.76 4.53 -12.28
CA ASP A 122 28.95 5.65 -12.72
C ASP A 122 27.91 5.10 -13.68
N ARG A 123 26.64 5.33 -13.36
CA ARG A 123 25.56 4.80 -14.19
C ARG A 123 25.66 5.60 -15.49
N PRO A 124 25.78 4.96 -16.66
CA PRO A 124 25.88 5.69 -17.91
C PRO A 124 24.70 6.66 -17.95
N GLY A 125 25.02 7.95 -17.93
CA GLY A 125 24.03 8.99 -18.00
C GLY A 125 23.38 8.89 -19.37
N ILE A 126 22.19 8.31 -19.43
CA ILE A 126 21.37 8.43 -20.64
C ILE A 126 21.03 9.91 -20.73
N LYS A 127 21.71 10.60 -21.65
CA LYS A 127 21.33 11.97 -22.01
C LYS A 127 20.02 11.84 -22.75
N ALA A 128 18.93 12.22 -22.09
CA ALA A 128 17.68 12.43 -22.79
C ALA A 128 17.88 13.57 -23.79
N GLU A 129 17.73 13.29 -25.07
CA GLU A 129 17.94 14.27 -26.15
C GLU A 129 16.67 15.11 -26.35
N THR A 130 15.50 14.52 -26.08
CA THR A 130 14.20 15.19 -26.23
C THR A 130 13.42 15.31 -24.91
N PRO A 131 12.45 16.25 -24.80
CA PRO A 131 11.52 16.30 -23.67
C PRO A 131 10.69 15.03 -23.48
N ALA A 132 10.35 14.34 -24.58
CA ALA A 132 9.65 13.05 -24.54
C ALA A 132 10.52 11.94 -23.92
N ASP A 133 11.83 11.95 -24.19
CA ASP A 133 12.79 11.04 -23.54
C ASP A 133 12.92 11.35 -22.06
N LEU A 134 12.91 12.64 -21.68
CA LEU A 134 12.93 13.04 -20.27
C LEU A 134 11.70 12.50 -19.53
N VAL A 135 10.51 12.63 -20.10
CA VAL A 135 9.27 12.06 -19.53
C VAL A 135 9.37 10.54 -19.44
N SER A 136 9.73 9.87 -20.54
CA SER A 136 9.82 8.42 -20.61
C SER A 136 10.84 7.82 -19.64
N TYR A 137 11.93 8.53 -19.36
CA TYR A 137 13.00 8.04 -18.48
C TYR A 137 12.78 8.42 -17.00
N ARG A 138 12.38 9.68 -16.74
CA ARG A 138 12.25 10.20 -15.37
C ARG A 138 10.93 9.83 -14.75
N CYS A 139 9.82 9.92 -15.48
CA CYS A 139 8.49 9.73 -14.90
C CYS A 139 8.13 8.27 -14.61
N ILE A 140 8.83 7.31 -15.22
CA ILE A 140 8.61 5.88 -14.96
C ILE A 140 9.39 5.33 -13.76
N SER A 141 10.23 6.15 -13.12
CA SER A 141 11.14 5.67 -12.06
C SER A 141 10.40 5.16 -10.81
N CYS A 142 9.13 5.55 -10.63
CA CYS A 142 8.35 5.23 -9.44
C CYS A 142 6.98 4.59 -9.74
N HIS A 143 6.39 4.84 -10.92
CA HIS A 143 5.12 4.26 -11.35
C HIS A 143 5.05 4.25 -12.88
N THR A 144 4.05 3.59 -13.48
CA THR A 144 3.89 3.54 -14.93
C THR A 144 3.54 4.91 -15.53
N LEU A 145 3.88 5.10 -16.81
CA LEU A 145 3.59 6.32 -17.58
C LEU A 145 2.09 6.53 -17.82
N GLU A 146 1.30 5.47 -17.76
CA GLU A 146 -0.15 5.49 -17.91
C GLU A 146 -0.84 6.51 -16.98
N ARG A 147 -0.26 6.75 -15.78
CA ARG A 147 -0.80 7.74 -14.85
C ARG A 147 -0.73 9.18 -15.38
N ILE A 148 0.29 9.48 -16.18
CA ILE A 148 0.46 10.78 -16.84
C ILE A 148 -0.55 10.91 -17.98
N HIS A 149 -0.67 9.90 -18.84
CA HIS A 149 -1.64 9.92 -19.95
C HIS A 149 -3.11 10.00 -19.51
N ARG A 150 -3.43 9.49 -18.31
CA ARG A 150 -4.78 9.60 -17.74
C ARG A 150 -5.03 10.94 -17.05
N TYR A 151 -4.01 11.78 -16.85
CA TYR A 151 -4.16 13.07 -16.22
C TYR A 151 -4.83 14.07 -17.16
N ARG A 152 -5.93 14.67 -16.73
CA ARG A 152 -6.72 15.64 -17.52
C ARG A 152 -6.58 17.09 -17.05
N GLY A 153 -5.72 17.34 -16.05
CA GLY A 153 -5.47 18.69 -15.56
C GLY A 153 -4.47 19.45 -16.45
N THR A 154 -4.42 20.76 -16.25
CA THR A 154 -3.48 21.68 -16.92
C THR A 154 -2.40 22.20 -15.98
N ASP A 155 -2.46 21.84 -14.68
CA ASP A 155 -1.54 22.24 -13.61
C ASP A 155 -0.30 21.33 -13.54
N TRP A 156 0.38 21.18 -14.69
CA TRP A 156 1.57 20.32 -14.80
C TRP A 156 2.74 20.81 -13.95
N ASP A 157 2.84 22.12 -13.71
CA ASP A 157 3.80 22.72 -12.79
C ASP A 157 3.66 22.13 -11.37
N ARG A 158 2.42 22.06 -10.87
CA ARG A 158 2.10 21.52 -9.55
C ARG A 158 2.34 20.01 -9.48
N VAL A 159 2.04 19.28 -10.56
CA VAL A 159 2.22 17.83 -10.63
C VAL A 159 3.70 17.47 -10.64
N VAL A 160 4.48 18.03 -11.57
CA VAL A 160 5.90 17.73 -11.72
C VAL A 160 6.69 18.23 -10.51
N GLY A 161 6.37 19.42 -9.98
CA GLY A 161 6.99 19.94 -8.75
C GLY A 161 6.75 19.02 -7.54
N ARG A 162 5.57 18.39 -7.44
CA ARG A 162 5.30 17.39 -6.41
C ARG A 162 6.11 16.11 -6.62
N MET A 163 6.30 15.67 -7.86
CA MET A 163 7.15 14.52 -8.18
C MET A 163 8.60 14.77 -7.78
N GLN A 164 9.13 15.97 -8.05
CA GLN A 164 10.46 16.39 -7.63
C GLN A 164 10.59 16.41 -6.10
N ALA A 165 9.62 17.02 -5.40
CA ALA A 165 9.59 17.07 -3.93
C ALA A 165 9.55 15.68 -3.27
N TYR A 166 8.92 14.69 -3.91
CA TYR A 166 8.89 13.31 -3.43
C TYR A 166 10.08 12.44 -3.86
N GLY A 167 11.11 13.04 -4.48
CA GLY A 167 12.40 12.39 -4.71
C GLY A 167 12.74 12.14 -6.17
N MET A 168 11.96 12.64 -7.12
CA MET A 168 12.39 12.65 -8.52
C MET A 168 13.57 13.63 -8.68
N ARG A 169 14.68 13.12 -9.20
CA ARG A 169 15.88 13.93 -9.46
C ARG A 169 15.77 14.57 -10.84
N LEU A 170 15.33 15.83 -10.85
CA LEU A 170 15.29 16.71 -12.02
C LEU A 170 16.07 17.99 -11.71
N THR A 171 16.79 18.51 -12.69
CA THR A 171 17.22 19.91 -12.66
C THR A 171 16.04 20.84 -12.96
N ASP A 172 16.15 22.12 -12.61
CA ASP A 172 15.10 23.09 -12.89
C ASP A 172 14.84 23.24 -14.41
N GLU A 173 15.90 23.13 -15.22
CA GLU A 173 15.80 23.13 -16.68
C GLU A 173 15.07 21.89 -17.22
N GLU A 174 15.39 20.69 -16.71
CA GLU A 174 14.68 19.45 -17.09
C GLU A 174 13.19 19.54 -16.69
N MET A 175 12.91 20.09 -15.51
CA MET A 175 11.55 20.28 -15.02
C MET A 175 10.74 21.18 -15.96
N GLN A 176 11.28 22.34 -16.35
CA GLN A 176 10.59 23.25 -17.26
C GLN A 176 10.34 22.63 -18.65
N LYS A 177 11.31 21.88 -19.19
CA LYS A 177 11.14 21.14 -20.46
C LYS A 177 10.02 20.12 -20.40
N ILE A 178 9.91 19.38 -19.28
CA ILE A 178 8.85 18.41 -19.05
C ILE A 178 7.49 19.10 -18.95
N ILE A 179 7.39 20.19 -18.17
CA ILE A 179 6.14 20.94 -17.99
C ILE A 179 5.63 21.49 -19.33
N ALA A 180 6.52 22.09 -20.12
CA ALA A 180 6.17 22.61 -21.44
C ALA A 180 5.64 21.50 -22.35
N HIS A 181 6.36 20.37 -22.45
CA HIS A 181 5.97 19.24 -23.27
C HIS A 181 4.60 18.66 -22.88
N LEU A 182 4.36 18.44 -21.59
CA LEU A 182 3.09 17.88 -21.09
C LEU A 182 1.91 18.86 -21.25
N SER A 183 2.17 20.17 -21.18
CA SER A 183 1.15 21.20 -21.39
C SER A 183 0.74 21.29 -22.85
N ASP A 184 1.70 21.15 -23.78
CA ASP A 184 1.43 21.16 -25.22
C ASP A 184 0.64 19.92 -25.65
N GLU A 185 1.00 18.72 -25.17
CA GLU A 185 0.27 17.48 -25.48
C GLU A 185 -1.19 17.51 -24.99
N ASN A 186 -1.44 18.09 -23.81
CA ASN A 186 -2.80 18.26 -23.29
C ASN A 186 -3.56 19.42 -23.97
N GLY A 187 -2.88 20.36 -24.60
CA GLY A 187 -3.47 21.47 -25.35
C GLY A 187 -4.02 21.07 -26.73
N SER A 188 -3.49 20.01 -27.34
CA SER A 188 -3.97 19.44 -28.62
C SER A 188 -5.13 18.44 -28.47
N GLY A 189 -5.77 18.37 -27.30
CA GLY A 189 -6.84 17.43 -27.04
C GLY A 189 -8.10 17.71 -27.87
N ASP A 190 -8.30 16.91 -28.93
CA ASP A 190 -9.60 16.75 -29.57
C ASP A 190 -10.69 16.51 -28.49
N PRO A 191 -11.87 17.16 -28.61
CA PRO A 191 -12.94 16.98 -27.64
C PRO A 191 -13.36 15.51 -27.59
N ALA A 192 -13.47 14.98 -26.37
CA ALA A 192 -13.86 13.60 -26.12
C ALA A 192 -15.15 13.24 -26.87
N PRO A 193 -15.27 12.03 -27.46
CA PRO A 193 -16.51 11.61 -28.11
C PRO A 193 -17.63 11.57 -27.06
N THR A 194 -18.69 12.32 -27.33
CA THR A 194 -19.94 12.32 -26.57
C THR A 194 -20.59 10.93 -26.58
N PRO A 195 -21.35 10.58 -25.52
CA PRO A 195 -21.84 9.22 -25.25
C PRO A 195 -22.74 8.63 -26.35
#